data_AF-A0A9D9D465-F1
#
_entry.id   AF-A0A9D9D465-F1
#
_cell.length_a   1.000
_cell.length_b   1.000
_cell.length_c   1.000
_cell.angle_alpha   90.00
_cell.angle_beta   90.00
_cell.angle_gamma   90.00
#
_symmetry.space_group_name_H-M   'P 1'
#
loop_
_entity.id
_entity.type
_entity.pdbx_description
1 polymer ?
#
loop_
_entity_poly.entity_id
_entity_poly.type
_entity_poly.pdbx_seq_one_letter_code
_entity_poly.pdbx_strand_id
1 'polypeptide(L)'
;MKKLLVFSLAIILVVSTITAQEEEKLSFGEARVILLKSLIFPGWGEHTLGRHQRGYLLNLADLGLMAGYVLSRYYGRLYYNTVVAFAVSHAEIDPDGKDMQYFTDVGNYLNIYEYNEQKLRNRQIDLVYPLNEKYFWAWDSEANKKRFDKYRIRSGIFYRNASMLFAGLAVNRIVSAIDIIAITRKRLEEPELSLRPRFYHLPGVVTSISLDLKW
;
A
#
# COMPACT_ATOMS: atom_id res chain seq x y z
N MET A 1 44.13 24.96 -30.46
CA MET A 1 43.48 25.16 -29.15
C MET A 1 42.22 26.02 -29.21
N LYS A 2 42.23 27.22 -29.79
CA LYS A 2 41.02 28.08 -29.89
C LYS A 2 39.80 27.41 -30.56
N LYS A 3 39.99 26.62 -31.63
CA LYS A 3 38.88 25.92 -32.32
C LYS A 3 38.20 24.81 -31.47
N LEU A 4 38.96 24.12 -30.62
CA LEU A 4 38.42 23.10 -29.71
C LEU A 4 37.62 23.73 -28.56
N LEU A 5 38.09 24.88 -28.04
CA LEU A 5 37.38 25.67 -27.03
C LEU A 5 36.05 26.21 -27.52
N VAL A 6 35.97 26.67 -28.78
CA VAL A 6 34.73 27.15 -29.39
C VAL A 6 33.73 26.00 -29.57
N PHE A 7 34.20 24.81 -29.94
CA PHE A 7 33.35 23.63 -30.09
C PHE A 7 32.78 23.14 -28.76
N SER A 8 33.59 23.10 -27.70
CA SER A 8 33.10 22.74 -26.36
C SER A 8 32.17 23.81 -25.77
N LEU A 9 32.41 25.10 -26.02
CA LEU A 9 31.46 26.16 -25.63
C LEU A 9 30.13 26.05 -26.37
N ALA A 10 30.15 25.74 -27.67
CA ALA A 10 28.96 25.53 -28.48
C ALA A 10 28.15 24.32 -27.99
N ILE A 11 28.83 23.21 -27.62
CA ILE A 11 28.18 22.04 -27.03
C ILE A 11 27.57 22.39 -25.67
N ILE A 12 28.27 23.15 -24.82
CA ILE A 12 27.73 23.58 -23.51
C ILE A 12 26.51 24.50 -23.69
N LEU A 13 26.52 25.39 -24.69
CA LEU A 13 25.39 26.28 -25.01
C LEU A 13 24.19 25.53 -25.61
N VAL A 14 24.43 24.50 -26.44
CA VAL A 14 23.38 23.63 -26.96
C VAL A 14 22.81 22.74 -25.84
N VAL A 15 23.64 22.28 -24.91
CA VAL A 15 23.18 21.51 -23.74
C VAL A 15 22.41 22.39 -22.75
N SER A 16 22.83 23.65 -22.55
CA SER A 16 22.12 24.56 -21.64
C SER A 16 20.75 25.01 -22.18
N THR A 17 20.60 25.13 -23.49
CA THR A 17 19.29 25.40 -24.13
C THR A 17 18.35 24.20 -24.03
N ILE A 18 18.85 22.96 -24.05
CA ILE A 18 18.04 21.75 -23.78
C ILE A 18 17.59 21.70 -22.31
N THR A 19 18.37 22.24 -21.37
CA THR A 19 17.95 22.32 -19.94
C THR A 19 16.99 23.46 -19.64
N ALA A 20 16.84 24.41 -20.56
CA ALA A 20 15.94 25.55 -20.43
C ALA A 20 14.67 25.34 -21.26
N GLN A 21 14.01 24.20 -21.08
CA GLN A 21 12.63 24.06 -21.52
C GLN A 21 11.76 24.81 -20.52
N GLU A 22 11.21 25.95 -20.93
CA GLU A 22 10.19 26.65 -20.14
C GLU A 22 9.11 25.65 -19.78
N GLU A 23 8.88 25.47 -18.48
CA GLU A 23 7.86 24.55 -18.01
C GLU A 23 6.50 25.11 -18.41
N GLU A 24 5.87 24.46 -19.39
CA GLU A 24 4.56 24.83 -19.91
C GLU A 24 3.58 25.04 -18.75
N LYS A 25 2.87 26.17 -18.81
CA LYS A 25 1.82 26.42 -17.83
C LYS A 25 0.65 25.48 -18.10
N LEU A 26 0.00 25.04 -17.03
CA LEU A 26 -1.06 24.05 -17.06
C LEU A 26 -2.37 24.70 -16.62
N SER A 27 -3.44 24.41 -17.34
CA SER A 27 -4.78 24.65 -16.84
C SER A 27 -5.07 23.78 -15.61
N PHE A 28 -5.94 24.26 -14.73
CA PHE A 28 -6.44 23.46 -13.59
C PHE A 28 -7.02 22.11 -14.01
N GLY A 29 -7.67 22.05 -15.18
CA GLY A 29 -8.23 20.80 -15.72
C GLY A 29 -7.14 19.79 -16.05
N GLU A 30 -6.06 20.23 -16.70
CA GLU A 30 -4.93 19.40 -17.10
C GLU A 30 -4.18 18.88 -15.87
N ALA A 31 -3.89 19.76 -14.91
CA ALA A 31 -3.25 19.39 -13.65
C ALA A 31 -4.07 18.30 -12.90
N ARG A 32 -5.39 18.40 -12.92
CA ARG A 32 -6.28 17.38 -12.33
C ARG A 32 -6.20 16.05 -13.07
N VAL A 33 -6.20 16.05 -14.40
CA VAL A 33 -6.05 14.83 -15.20
C VAL A 33 -4.70 14.16 -14.93
N ILE A 34 -3.62 14.94 -14.84
CA ILE A 34 -2.28 14.44 -14.54
C ILE A 34 -2.22 13.83 -13.14
N LEU A 35 -2.85 14.47 -12.15
CA LEU A 35 -2.97 13.92 -10.80
C LEU A 35 -3.71 12.58 -10.80
N LEU A 36 -4.82 12.47 -11.52
CA LEU A 36 -5.58 11.22 -11.61
C LEU A 36 -4.76 10.09 -12.25
N LYS A 37 -3.95 10.39 -13.28
CA LYS A 37 -3.03 9.41 -13.88
C LYS A 37 -2.09 8.80 -12.83
N SER A 38 -1.46 9.64 -12.01
CA SER A 38 -0.56 9.21 -10.92
C SER A 38 -1.28 8.45 -9.80
N LEU A 39 -2.55 8.76 -9.55
CA LEU A 39 -3.34 8.07 -8.53
C LEU A 39 -3.73 6.64 -8.95
N ILE A 40 -3.98 6.43 -10.25
CA ILE A 40 -4.25 5.11 -10.83
C ILE A 40 -2.94 4.31 -10.94
N PHE A 41 -1.92 4.91 -11.55
CA PHE A 41 -0.59 4.33 -11.74
C PHE A 41 0.49 5.30 -11.25
N PRO A 42 1.05 5.08 -10.05
CA PRO A 42 2.11 5.91 -9.49
C PRO A 42 3.26 6.11 -10.48
N GLY A 43 3.63 7.36 -10.76
CA GLY A 43 4.67 7.68 -11.73
C GLY A 43 4.18 8.11 -13.13
N TRP A 44 2.92 7.88 -13.49
CA TRP A 44 2.39 8.25 -14.81
C TRP A 44 2.30 9.77 -15.02
N GLY A 45 1.77 10.50 -14.05
CA GLY A 45 1.73 11.97 -14.14
C GLY A 45 3.13 12.57 -14.16
N GLU A 46 4.08 11.96 -13.45
CA GLU A 46 5.47 12.40 -13.36
C GLU A 46 6.16 12.23 -14.72
N HIS A 47 5.92 11.11 -15.40
CA HIS A 47 6.35 10.92 -16.80
C HIS A 47 5.68 11.93 -17.74
N THR A 48 4.40 12.25 -17.53
CA THR A 48 3.67 13.25 -18.35
C THR A 48 4.29 14.65 -18.21
N LEU A 49 4.81 14.99 -17.03
CA LEU A 49 5.44 16.28 -16.74
C LEU A 49 6.95 16.31 -17.04
N GLY A 50 7.49 15.29 -17.72
CA GLY A 50 8.91 15.15 -18.06
C GLY A 50 9.81 14.76 -16.87
N ARG A 51 9.24 14.44 -15.71
CA ARG A 51 9.97 14.05 -14.48
C ARG A 51 10.22 12.55 -14.45
N HIS A 52 10.85 12.00 -15.49
CA HIS A 52 10.97 10.55 -15.67
C HIS A 52 11.72 9.83 -14.55
N GLN A 53 12.77 10.43 -13.97
CA GLN A 53 13.50 9.82 -12.86
C GLN A 53 12.59 9.58 -11.64
N ARG A 54 11.72 10.54 -11.31
CA ARG A 54 10.75 10.40 -10.22
C ARG A 54 9.69 9.35 -10.57
N GLY A 55 9.18 9.39 -11.80
CA GLY A 55 8.22 8.41 -12.29
C GLY A 55 8.73 6.97 -12.21
N TYR A 56 9.97 6.72 -12.61
CA TYR A 56 10.58 5.38 -12.52
C TYR A 56 10.75 4.89 -11.08
N LEU A 57 11.10 5.76 -10.13
CA LEU A 57 11.19 5.38 -8.72
C LEU A 57 9.84 4.93 -8.16
N LEU A 58 8.77 5.67 -8.47
CA LEU A 58 7.41 5.34 -8.03
C LEU A 58 6.88 4.04 -8.67
N ASN A 59 7.15 3.85 -9.97
CA ASN A 59 6.83 2.62 -10.69
C ASN A 59 7.58 1.41 -10.10
N LEU A 60 8.87 1.53 -9.84
CA LEU A 60 9.68 0.46 -9.26
C LEU A 60 9.20 0.09 -7.85
N ALA A 61 8.85 1.10 -7.05
CA ALA A 61 8.24 0.89 -5.74
C ALA A 61 6.90 0.16 -5.86
N ASP A 62 6.01 0.56 -6.77
CA ASP A 62 4.71 -0.09 -6.97
C ASP A 62 4.88 -1.55 -7.40
N LEU A 63 5.76 -1.80 -8.37
CA LEU A 63 6.08 -3.16 -8.84
C LEU A 63 6.65 -4.04 -7.72
N GLY A 64 7.58 -3.51 -6.92
CA GLY A 64 8.14 -4.23 -5.78
C GLY A 64 7.10 -4.57 -4.72
N LEU A 65 6.22 -3.61 -4.40
CA LEU A 65 5.11 -3.81 -3.47
C LEU A 65 4.09 -4.83 -3.98
N MET A 66 3.72 -4.78 -5.26
CA MET A 66 2.82 -5.75 -5.89
C MET A 66 3.43 -7.15 -5.90
N ALA A 67 4.69 -7.28 -6.33
CA ALA A 67 5.39 -8.56 -6.34
C ALA A 67 5.47 -9.14 -4.91
N GLY A 68 5.86 -8.32 -3.93
CA GLY A 68 5.89 -8.71 -2.53
C GLY A 68 4.52 -9.15 -2.01
N TYR A 69 3.45 -8.44 -2.36
CA TYR A 69 2.07 -8.79 -1.99
C TYR A 69 1.68 -10.16 -2.53
N VAL A 70 1.89 -10.39 -3.82
CA VAL A 70 1.55 -11.66 -4.49
C VAL A 70 2.34 -12.81 -3.88
N LEU A 71 3.66 -12.66 -3.73
CA LEU A 71 4.52 -13.68 -3.11
C LEU A 71 4.08 -13.97 -1.68
N SER A 72 3.79 -12.93 -0.89
CA SER A 72 3.34 -13.08 0.49
C SER A 72 2.00 -13.82 0.58
N ARG A 73 1.04 -13.51 -0.29
CA ARG A 73 -0.23 -14.25 -0.36
C ARG A 73 -0.02 -15.71 -0.75
N TYR A 74 0.84 -15.96 -1.74
CA TYR A 74 1.18 -17.31 -2.20
C TYR A 74 1.79 -18.16 -1.08
N TYR A 75 2.85 -17.67 -0.43
CA TYR A 75 3.50 -18.39 0.66
C TYR A 75 2.60 -18.53 1.88
N GLY A 76 1.79 -17.52 2.21
CA GLY A 76 0.78 -17.63 3.27
C GLY A 76 -0.18 -18.81 3.04
N ARG A 77 -0.68 -18.96 1.80
CA ARG A 77 -1.54 -20.08 1.42
C ARG A 77 -0.81 -21.42 1.43
N LEU A 78 0.43 -21.45 0.93
CA LEU A 78 1.25 -22.67 0.95
C LEU A 78 1.45 -23.17 2.38
N TYR A 79 1.85 -22.30 3.30
CA TYR A 79 2.02 -22.67 4.71
C TYR A 79 0.70 -23.02 5.38
N TYR A 80 -0.40 -22.36 5.04
CA TYR A 80 -1.73 -22.75 5.53
C TYR A 80 -2.10 -24.18 5.10
N ASN A 81 -1.87 -24.55 3.84
CA ASN A 81 -2.12 -25.92 3.39
C ASN A 81 -1.23 -26.93 4.14
N THR A 82 0.03 -26.58 4.42
CA THR A 82 0.92 -27.40 5.26
C THR A 82 0.41 -27.55 6.68
N VAL A 83 -0.13 -26.48 7.29
CA VAL A 83 -0.77 -26.51 8.62
C VAL A 83 -1.91 -27.53 8.64
N VAL A 84 -2.83 -27.42 7.66
CA VAL A 84 -3.98 -28.33 7.55
C VAL A 84 -3.51 -29.78 7.38
N ALA A 85 -2.67 -30.05 6.37
CA ALA A 85 -2.20 -31.40 6.08
C ALA A 85 -1.44 -32.03 7.27
N PHE A 86 -0.61 -31.25 7.95
CA PHE A 86 0.17 -31.73 9.10
C PHE A 86 -0.71 -32.04 10.31
N ALA A 87 -1.77 -31.26 10.54
CA ALA A 87 -2.69 -31.52 11.64
C ALA A 87 -3.58 -32.73 11.38
N VAL A 88 -4.02 -32.93 10.13
CA VAL A 88 -4.74 -34.16 9.73
C VAL A 88 -3.88 -35.40 10.01
N SER A 89 -2.58 -35.36 9.72
CA SER A 89 -1.70 -36.52 9.87
C SER A 89 -1.21 -36.81 11.29
N HIS A 90 -1.20 -35.80 12.18
CA HIS A 90 -0.59 -35.91 13.51
C HIS A 90 -1.53 -35.57 14.68
N ALA A 91 -2.74 -35.09 14.39
CA ALA A 91 -3.70 -34.68 15.40
C ALA A 91 -5.13 -35.21 15.18
N GLU A 92 -5.34 -36.10 14.20
CA GLU A 92 -6.62 -36.73 13.89
C GLU A 92 -7.76 -35.73 13.61
N ILE A 93 -7.41 -34.61 12.97
CA ILE A 93 -8.35 -33.51 12.70
C ILE A 93 -9.17 -33.77 11.44
N ASP A 94 -10.47 -33.50 11.52
CA ASP A 94 -11.33 -33.23 10.36
C ASP A 94 -11.18 -31.77 9.90
N PRO A 95 -10.59 -31.50 8.72
CA PRO A 95 -10.35 -30.14 8.25
C PRO A 95 -11.62 -29.46 7.70
N ASP A 96 -12.72 -30.18 7.49
CA ASP A 96 -13.86 -29.67 6.76
C ASP A 96 -14.61 -28.57 7.53
N GLY A 97 -14.78 -27.43 6.86
CA GLY A 97 -15.48 -26.26 7.40
C GLY A 97 -14.77 -25.60 8.58
N LYS A 98 -13.47 -25.86 8.79
CA LYS A 98 -12.68 -25.23 9.85
C LYS A 98 -12.05 -23.92 9.38
N ASP A 99 -12.09 -22.92 10.26
CA ASP A 99 -11.42 -21.64 10.03
C ASP A 99 -10.02 -21.62 10.68
N MET A 100 -9.30 -20.51 10.50
CA MET A 100 -7.96 -20.34 11.08
C MET A 100 -7.97 -20.20 12.61
N GLN A 101 -9.10 -19.83 13.21
CA GLN A 101 -9.22 -19.74 14.65
C GLN A 101 -9.19 -21.14 15.27
N TYR A 102 -9.91 -22.10 14.69
CA TYR A 102 -9.84 -23.50 15.11
C TYR A 102 -8.39 -24.04 15.09
N PHE A 103 -7.65 -23.84 14.00
CA PHE A 103 -6.24 -24.24 13.91
C PHE A 103 -5.32 -23.48 14.89
N THR A 104 -5.72 -22.28 15.31
CA THR A 104 -5.00 -21.53 16.36
C THR A 104 -5.21 -22.17 17.72
N ASP A 105 -6.45 -22.56 18.04
CA ASP A 105 -6.76 -23.26 19.29
C ASP A 105 -6.07 -24.62 19.35
N VAL A 106 -6.14 -25.40 18.26
CA VAL A 106 -5.44 -26.68 18.10
C VAL A 106 -3.93 -26.55 18.36
N GLY A 107 -3.29 -25.48 17.89
CA GLY A 107 -1.85 -25.27 18.08
C GLY A 107 -1.44 -24.97 19.52
N ASN A 108 -2.38 -24.51 20.35
CA ASN A 108 -2.10 -24.09 21.73
C ASN A 108 -2.17 -25.25 22.74
N TYR A 109 -2.90 -26.33 22.44
CA TYR A 109 -3.21 -27.41 23.38
C TYR A 109 -2.89 -28.78 22.80
N LEU A 110 -2.50 -29.76 23.63
CA LEU A 110 -2.22 -31.11 23.14
C LEU A 110 -3.48 -31.83 22.66
N ASN A 111 -4.64 -31.53 23.24
CA ASN A 111 -5.90 -32.17 22.88
C ASN A 111 -7.10 -31.28 23.20
N ILE A 112 -8.26 -31.65 22.68
CA ILE A 112 -9.53 -30.96 22.90
C ILE A 112 -9.94 -30.87 24.38
N TYR A 113 -9.60 -31.87 25.18
CA TYR A 113 -9.98 -31.92 26.60
C TYR A 113 -9.25 -30.83 27.39
N GLU A 114 -7.93 -30.68 27.20
CA GLU A 114 -7.13 -29.62 27.82
C GLU A 114 -7.67 -28.22 27.49
N TYR A 115 -7.99 -28.00 26.21
CA TYR A 115 -8.58 -26.74 25.75
C TYR A 115 -9.93 -26.49 26.44
N ASN A 116 -10.85 -27.44 26.36
CA ASN A 116 -12.20 -27.30 26.89
C ASN A 116 -12.17 -27.08 28.41
N GLU A 117 -11.36 -27.84 29.14
CA GLU A 117 -11.19 -27.63 30.58
C GLU A 117 -10.67 -26.23 30.91
N GLN A 118 -9.70 -25.71 30.15
CA GLN A 118 -9.23 -24.34 30.36
C GLN A 118 -10.32 -23.30 30.09
N LYS A 119 -11.13 -23.49 29.05
CA LYS A 119 -12.28 -22.60 28.76
C LYS A 119 -13.32 -22.65 29.87
N LEU A 120 -13.64 -23.83 30.39
CA LEU A 120 -14.55 -24.01 31.51
C LEU A 120 -14.02 -23.35 32.80
N ARG A 121 -12.73 -23.54 33.13
CA ARG A 121 -12.09 -22.86 34.28
C ARG A 121 -12.18 -21.34 34.17
N ASN A 122 -12.06 -20.80 32.96
CA ASN A 122 -12.15 -19.37 32.68
C ASN A 122 -13.58 -18.86 32.48
N ARG A 123 -14.61 -19.69 32.68
CA ARG A 123 -16.03 -19.37 32.45
C ARG A 123 -16.35 -18.91 31.02
N GLN A 124 -15.57 -19.38 30.04
CA GLN A 124 -15.73 -19.12 28.60
C GLN A 124 -16.52 -20.24 27.93
N ILE A 125 -17.78 -20.44 28.37
CA ILE A 125 -18.60 -21.60 27.98
C ILE A 125 -18.93 -21.59 26.48
N ASP A 126 -19.07 -20.40 25.91
CA ASP A 126 -19.35 -20.14 24.49
C ASP A 126 -18.20 -20.57 23.55
N LEU A 127 -16.99 -20.72 24.08
CA LEU A 127 -15.80 -21.11 23.31
C LEU A 127 -15.48 -22.61 23.39
N VAL A 128 -16.23 -23.38 24.16
CA VAL A 128 -16.02 -24.83 24.32
C VAL A 128 -16.41 -25.55 23.04
N TYR A 129 -15.53 -26.42 22.55
CA TYR A 129 -15.84 -27.25 21.39
C TYR A 129 -16.65 -28.48 21.82
N PRO A 130 -17.67 -28.89 21.04
CA PRO A 130 -18.39 -30.12 21.33
C PRO A 130 -17.47 -31.33 21.16
N LEU A 131 -17.60 -32.31 22.05
CA LEU A 131 -16.81 -33.55 22.03
C LEU A 131 -17.40 -34.54 21.02
N ASN A 132 -17.08 -34.35 19.75
CA ASN A 132 -17.44 -35.23 18.65
C ASN A 132 -16.32 -35.29 17.60
N GLU A 133 -16.40 -36.26 16.68
CA GLU A 133 -15.40 -36.48 15.64
C GLU A 133 -15.10 -35.22 14.81
N LYS A 134 -16.12 -34.41 14.53
CA LYS A 134 -15.98 -33.20 13.73
C LYS A 134 -15.04 -32.16 14.36
N TYR A 135 -14.96 -32.05 15.68
CA TYR A 135 -14.12 -31.05 16.34
C TYR A 135 -12.92 -31.64 17.08
N PHE A 136 -12.84 -32.97 17.16
CA PHE A 136 -11.80 -33.67 17.89
C PHE A 136 -10.40 -33.32 17.37
N TRP A 137 -9.45 -33.21 18.29
CA TRP A 137 -8.03 -33.27 18.00
C TRP A 137 -7.27 -33.83 19.20
N ALA A 138 -6.21 -34.56 18.91
CA ALA A 138 -5.24 -35.01 19.90
C ALA A 138 -3.87 -35.19 19.23
N TRP A 139 -2.92 -34.33 19.58
CA TRP A 139 -1.55 -34.42 19.07
C TRP A 139 -0.85 -35.68 19.54
N ASP A 140 -0.24 -36.39 18.61
CA ASP A 140 0.60 -37.57 18.88
C ASP A 140 1.82 -37.25 19.77
N SER A 141 2.33 -36.02 19.72
CA SER A 141 3.46 -35.54 20.52
C SER A 141 3.50 -34.01 20.63
N GLU A 142 4.07 -33.52 21.73
CA GLU A 142 4.35 -32.10 21.93
C GLU A 142 5.34 -31.55 20.87
N ALA A 143 6.24 -32.40 20.37
CA ALA A 143 7.18 -32.02 19.32
C ALA A 143 6.46 -31.71 17.99
N ASN A 144 5.48 -32.53 17.60
CA ASN A 144 4.69 -32.30 16.40
C ASN A 144 3.78 -31.08 16.55
N LYS A 145 3.13 -30.89 17.71
CA LYS A 145 2.38 -29.64 17.98
C LYS A 145 3.26 -28.40 17.80
N LYS A 146 4.48 -28.39 18.37
CA LYS A 146 5.42 -27.27 18.20
C LYS A 146 5.84 -27.08 16.75
N ARG A 147 5.98 -28.16 15.97
CA ARG A 147 6.32 -28.08 14.55
C ARG A 147 5.16 -27.51 13.72
N PHE A 148 3.94 -27.97 14.00
CA PHE A 148 2.71 -27.39 13.45
C PHE A 148 2.64 -25.88 13.73
N ASP A 149 2.90 -25.49 14.97
CA ASP A 149 2.80 -24.09 15.37
C ASP A 149 3.79 -23.19 14.61
N LYS A 150 4.98 -23.69 14.30
CA LYS A 150 5.93 -22.99 13.41
C LYS A 150 5.37 -22.75 12.01
N TYR A 151 4.66 -23.72 11.42
CA TYR A 151 4.02 -23.53 10.12
C TYR A 151 2.87 -22.53 10.19
N ARG A 152 2.08 -22.60 11.27
CA ARG A 152 0.96 -21.68 11.53
C ARG A 152 1.43 -20.24 11.68
N ILE A 153 2.46 -20.02 12.50
CA ILE A 153 3.09 -18.71 12.67
C ILE A 153 3.63 -18.18 11.34
N ARG A 154 4.32 -19.01 10.55
CA ARG A 154 4.83 -18.60 9.22
C ARG A 154 3.70 -18.19 8.29
N SER A 155 2.61 -18.96 8.21
CA SER A 155 1.41 -18.61 7.45
C SER A 155 0.88 -17.23 7.86
N GLY A 156 0.70 -17.01 9.17
CA GLY A 156 0.24 -15.73 9.71
C GLY A 156 1.17 -14.55 9.40
N ILE A 157 2.49 -14.76 9.46
CA ILE A 157 3.49 -13.74 9.08
C ILE A 157 3.32 -13.35 7.61
N PHE A 158 3.23 -14.31 6.70
CA PHE A 158 3.08 -14.04 5.27
C PHE A 158 1.76 -13.33 4.94
N TYR A 159 0.63 -13.75 5.53
CA TYR A 159 -0.63 -13.04 5.33
C TYR A 159 -0.62 -11.62 5.91
N ARG A 160 0.00 -11.42 7.08
CA ARG A 160 0.18 -10.07 7.64
C ARG A 160 1.05 -9.20 6.74
N ASN A 161 2.15 -9.73 6.22
CA ASN A 161 3.02 -9.01 5.29
C ASN A 161 2.28 -8.63 4.02
N ALA A 162 1.42 -9.51 3.49
CA ALA A 162 0.56 -9.17 2.36
C ALA A 162 -0.32 -7.95 2.66
N SER A 163 -1.00 -7.92 3.82
CA SER A 163 -1.82 -6.77 4.21
C SER A 163 -1.00 -5.48 4.34
N MET A 164 0.21 -5.55 4.92
CA MET A 164 1.11 -4.41 5.04
C MET A 164 1.58 -3.90 3.68
N LEU A 165 1.92 -4.80 2.76
CA LEU A 165 2.36 -4.44 1.39
C LEU A 165 1.22 -3.85 0.58
N PHE A 166 0.01 -4.36 0.74
CA PHE A 166 -1.19 -3.76 0.13
C PHE A 166 -1.46 -2.34 0.66
N ALA A 167 -1.30 -2.11 1.97
CA ALA A 167 -1.34 -0.76 2.52
C ALA A 167 -0.21 0.13 1.94
N GLY A 168 0.98 -0.44 1.76
CA GLY A 168 2.11 0.23 1.09
C GLY A 168 1.78 0.70 -0.34
N LEU A 169 1.01 -0.08 -1.10
CA LEU A 169 0.53 0.32 -2.44
C LEU A 169 -0.33 1.59 -2.38
N ALA A 170 -1.18 1.71 -1.36
CA ALA A 170 -1.98 2.92 -1.17
C ALA A 170 -1.10 4.12 -0.79
N VAL A 171 -0.10 3.91 0.08
CA VAL A 171 0.87 4.96 0.44
C VAL A 171 1.65 5.42 -0.79
N ASN A 172 2.11 4.52 -1.65
CA ASN A 172 2.84 4.87 -2.87
C ASN A 172 2.01 5.76 -3.82
N ARG A 173 0.70 5.50 -3.92
CA ARG A 173 -0.26 6.35 -4.67
C ARG A 173 -0.41 7.73 -4.06
N ILE A 174 -0.48 7.83 -2.74
CA ILE A 174 -0.53 9.12 -2.02
C ILE A 174 0.76 9.91 -2.26
N VAL A 175 1.92 9.27 -2.16
CA VAL A 175 3.22 9.93 -2.42
C VAL A 175 3.30 10.45 -3.84
N SER A 176 2.87 9.66 -4.84
CA SER A 176 2.82 10.10 -6.23
C SER A 176 1.86 11.29 -6.42
N ALA A 177 0.67 11.25 -5.83
CA ALA A 177 -0.27 12.37 -5.88
C ALA A 177 0.31 13.66 -5.27
N ILE A 178 1.01 13.55 -4.13
CA ILE A 178 1.70 14.68 -3.49
C ILE A 178 2.81 15.24 -4.38
N ASP A 179 3.60 14.38 -5.03
CA ASP A 179 4.65 14.82 -5.96
C ASP A 179 4.06 15.61 -7.14
N ILE A 180 2.94 15.15 -7.72
CA ILE A 180 2.24 15.89 -8.77
C ILE A 180 1.74 17.25 -8.28
N ILE A 181 1.13 17.32 -7.09
CA ILE A 181 0.68 18.60 -6.53
C ILE A 181 1.87 19.55 -6.35
N ALA A 182 3.01 19.03 -5.87
CA ALA A 182 4.21 19.82 -5.68
C ALA A 182 4.80 20.35 -7.01
N ILE A 183 4.81 19.52 -8.06
CA ILE A 183 5.30 19.92 -9.39
C ILE A 183 4.35 20.93 -10.06
N THR A 184 3.04 20.67 -10.03
CA THR A 184 2.06 21.48 -10.76
C THR A 184 1.75 22.81 -10.07
N ARG A 185 1.93 22.93 -8.75
CA ARG A 185 1.61 24.17 -7.99
C ARG A 185 2.20 25.45 -8.57
N LYS A 186 3.41 25.41 -9.14
CA LYS A 186 4.08 26.58 -9.73
C LYS A 186 3.83 26.74 -11.24
N ARG A 187 3.20 25.75 -11.87
CA ARG A 187 2.90 25.70 -13.30
C ARG A 187 1.45 26.06 -13.60
N LEU A 188 0.58 26.17 -12.59
CA LEU A 188 -0.81 26.53 -12.81
C LEU A 188 -0.93 27.91 -13.45
N GLU A 189 -1.67 27.98 -14.55
CA GLU A 189 -2.07 29.24 -15.14
C GLU A 189 -2.88 30.05 -14.14
N GLU A 190 -2.70 31.38 -14.17
CA GLU A 190 -3.64 32.23 -13.47
C GLU A 190 -4.98 32.13 -14.18
N PRO A 191 -6.08 31.89 -13.45
CA PRO A 191 -7.38 31.77 -14.10
C PRO A 191 -7.72 33.07 -14.82
N GLU A 192 -8.27 32.99 -16.03
CA GLU A 192 -8.73 34.16 -16.82
C GLU A 192 -9.69 35.04 -16.01
N LEU A 193 -10.47 34.41 -15.14
CA LEU A 193 -11.36 35.04 -14.18
C LEU A 193 -10.89 34.73 -12.75
N SER A 194 -10.46 35.75 -12.01
CA SER A 194 -10.14 35.59 -10.60
C SER A 194 -11.09 36.40 -9.72
N LEU A 195 -11.82 35.71 -8.84
CA LEU A 195 -12.61 36.34 -7.78
C LEU A 195 -11.74 36.44 -6.54
N ARG A 196 -11.30 37.65 -6.21
CA ARG A 196 -10.53 37.92 -5.00
C ARG A 196 -11.41 38.69 -4.01
N PRO A 197 -11.79 38.11 -2.86
CA PRO A 197 -12.46 38.86 -1.81
C PRO A 197 -11.46 39.88 -1.25
N ARG A 198 -11.81 41.16 -1.29
CA ARG A 198 -10.96 42.24 -0.78
C ARG A 198 -11.59 42.81 0.48
N PHE A 199 -10.92 42.61 1.61
CA PHE A 199 -11.40 43.09 2.90
C PHE A 199 -10.93 44.53 3.12
N TYR A 200 -11.84 45.49 3.01
CA TYR A 200 -11.59 46.86 3.45
C TYR A 200 -11.98 46.98 4.92
N HIS A 201 -11.04 47.39 5.78
CA HIS A 201 -11.35 47.80 7.14
C HIS A 201 -11.91 49.22 7.11
N LEU A 202 -13.24 49.33 6.93
CA LEU A 202 -13.98 50.57 7.17
C LEU A 202 -14.95 50.36 8.35
N PRO A 203 -15.16 51.37 9.21
CA PRO A 203 -16.13 51.28 10.29
C PRO A 203 -17.55 51.16 9.68
N GLY A 204 -18.27 50.07 9.96
CA GLY A 204 -19.64 49.83 9.45
C GLY A 204 -19.78 48.81 8.30
N VAL A 205 -18.75 47.99 8.07
CA VAL A 205 -18.67 46.78 7.20
C VAL A 205 -19.62 46.70 6.01
N VAL A 206 -19.11 47.10 4.83
CA VAL A 206 -19.56 46.57 3.54
C VAL A 206 -18.47 45.63 3.03
N THR A 207 -18.77 44.33 2.95
CA THR A 207 -17.94 43.36 2.24
C THR A 207 -18.18 43.54 0.74
N SER A 208 -17.12 43.84 -0.03
CA SER A 208 -17.20 43.86 -1.50
C SER A 208 -16.41 42.71 -2.11
N ILE A 209 -16.97 42.14 -3.18
CA ILE A 209 -16.29 41.15 -4.02
C ILE A 209 -15.78 41.92 -5.24
N SER A 210 -14.45 41.94 -5.44
CA SER A 210 -13.87 42.47 -6.67
C SER A 210 -13.68 41.35 -7.70
N LEU A 211 -14.19 41.59 -8.91
CA LEU A 211 -13.94 40.80 -10.11
C LEU A 211 -12.69 41.35 -10.79
N ASP A 212 -11.64 40.53 -10.91
CA ASP A 212 -10.46 40.85 -11.72
C ASP A 212 -10.49 39.97 -12.98
N LEU A 213 -10.65 40.63 -14.14
CA LEU A 213 -10.62 40.02 -15.47
C LEU A 213 -9.26 40.33 -16.08
N LYS A 214 -8.48 39.29 -16.41
CA LYS A 214 -7.28 39.45 -17.22
C LYS A 214 -7.65 39.28 -18.69
N TRP A 215 -7.47 40.35 -19.45
CA TRP A 215 -7.49 40.39 -20.91
C TRP A 215 -6.06 40.48 -21.44
#